data_AF-A0A2V1AQ42-F1
#
_entry.id   AF-A0A2V1AQ42-F1
#
_cell.length_a   1.000
_cell.length_b   1.000
_cell.length_c   1.000
_cell.angle_alpha   90.00
_cell.angle_beta   90.00
_cell.angle_gamma   90.00
#
_symmetry.space_group_name_H-M   'P 1'
#
loop_
_entity.id
_entity.type
_entity.pdbx_description
1 polymer ?
#
loop_
_entity_poly.entity_id
_entity_poly.type
_entity_poly.pdbx_seq_one_letter_code
_entity_poly.pdbx_strand_id
1 'polypeptide(L)'
;MSDYSVSDNEVLDKDETDTRQSRSTSESLRSGSSSSKNSNSSYTVSDYYELTLPLINGRCLQSSNVHSFLRTLLDFSLLHSFQLKALQKREIKLADLSLHEFKGGLQGLLIKSVLPKTTQIQYTARLRHKLVELCPIFILAMYMFARFHIPDTYGEYDLTEDSLSQEQFLDYKLLNGGNKLRPLSYSQQYKASTKILKINDKFKPIHLGKILTSQYNTDPDLGLVSENTINLKCSSHSVDNIQSTTGTSKNGCGKIFPFLNSHTYGRNPDFDKLFRLLEFVRRALVQDMVEVKKRFPENLVCEHAIFSSQEFCDFAGISREQSEGFNRKTIDSSPESSYASSVDYDKLENNSIKDGEIPNNVIPRKRLASREPNSDGRKRIKHLERMVDQMQKSQESMAREMTQFIESQSAQIAEQSNTLKKLMSSTDGLSILLATRNPNTTAYTKQILDQNNAHLSHLNRQLAQSNSDGLSISSKWNSRLQQIGAQSNQYHEKYGETRSRVLMSTPAVEVESIEELFSNFALWHRSLADHNISLDEWAAAHNANDRSLLDTRNALVRYLENEAARRQVPVQVVIGKLQSKIQDQKLSLVLPDLGRQLLAGGTIMLD
;
A
#
# COMPACT_ATOMS: atom_id res chain seq x y z
N MET A 1 -40.81 -35.05 12.13
CA MET A 1 -40.77 -35.12 13.60
C MET A 1 -39.30 -35.25 13.97
N SER A 2 -38.59 -34.13 14.13
CA SER A 2 -38.26 -33.43 15.40
C SER A 2 -37.21 -34.20 16.20
N ASP A 3 -36.08 -33.67 16.68
CA ASP A 3 -35.47 -32.34 16.71
C ASP A 3 -33.96 -32.49 16.98
N TYR A 4 -33.22 -31.42 16.71
CA TYR A 4 -31.81 -31.17 17.04
C TYR A 4 -31.59 -30.96 18.56
N SER A 5 -30.39 -31.29 19.06
CA SER A 5 -29.65 -30.40 19.97
C SER A 5 -28.14 -30.71 20.02
N VAL A 6 -27.38 -29.61 19.95
CA VAL A 6 -25.92 -29.48 20.06
C VAL A 6 -25.60 -29.08 21.51
N SER A 7 -24.43 -29.46 22.02
CA SER A 7 -23.76 -28.71 23.10
C SER A 7 -22.25 -28.69 22.90
N ASP A 8 -21.74 -27.51 22.56
CA ASP A 8 -20.35 -27.09 22.75
C ASP A 8 -20.12 -26.77 24.23
N ASN A 9 -18.93 -27.06 24.74
CA ASN A 9 -18.37 -26.33 25.89
C ASN A 9 -16.83 -26.50 25.98
N GLU A 10 -16.23 -25.42 26.49
CA GLU A 10 -14.85 -25.26 26.98
C GLU A 10 -13.76 -24.91 25.94
N VAL A 11 -13.31 -23.65 25.95
CA VAL A 11 -12.13 -23.18 26.73
C VAL A 11 -11.98 -21.67 26.48
N LEU A 12 -12.27 -20.84 27.50
CA LEU A 12 -11.80 -19.47 27.64
C LEU A 12 -11.71 -19.17 29.14
N ASP A 13 -10.48 -18.96 29.65
CA ASP A 13 -10.22 -18.04 30.77
C ASP A 13 -8.70 -17.88 30.96
N LYS A 14 -8.25 -16.61 30.90
CA LYS A 14 -7.24 -15.96 31.78
C LYS A 14 -6.58 -14.77 31.09
N ASP A 15 -7.00 -13.57 31.48
CA ASP A 15 -6.18 -12.51 32.10
C ASP A 15 -6.78 -11.12 31.82
N GLU A 16 -7.76 -10.74 32.65
CA GLU A 16 -8.12 -9.34 32.93
C GLU A 16 -8.24 -9.19 34.46
N THR A 17 -7.16 -8.80 35.12
CA THR A 17 -7.20 -8.21 36.46
C THR A 17 -6.11 -7.16 36.54
N ASP A 18 -6.49 -5.88 36.56
CA ASP A 18 -6.09 -4.93 37.60
C ASP A 18 -6.59 -3.53 37.28
N THR A 19 -7.76 -3.18 37.81
CA THR A 19 -8.12 -1.79 38.06
C THR A 19 -9.10 -1.71 39.23
N ARG A 20 -8.59 -1.36 40.42
CA ARG A 20 -9.19 -0.43 41.42
C ARG A 20 -8.65 -0.74 42.82
N GLN A 21 -7.99 0.24 43.44
CA GLN A 21 -8.45 0.89 44.67
C GLN A 21 -7.37 1.84 45.22
N SER A 22 -7.69 3.13 45.36
CA SER A 22 -7.50 3.89 46.60
C SER A 22 -8.01 5.33 46.42
N ARG A 23 -8.62 5.84 47.48
CA ARG A 23 -9.46 7.04 47.54
C ARG A 23 -8.78 8.04 48.48
N SER A 24 -8.64 9.29 48.01
CA SER A 24 -8.60 10.58 48.73
C SER A 24 -7.77 10.75 50.01
N THR A 25 -6.81 11.68 49.97
CA THR A 25 -6.64 12.78 50.94
C THR A 25 -5.97 13.98 50.25
N SER A 26 -6.21 15.15 50.83
CA SER A 26 -6.13 16.51 50.28
C SER A 26 -4.79 17.22 50.46
N GLU A 27 -4.65 18.31 49.69
CA GLU A 27 -3.85 19.53 49.92
C GLU A 27 -2.37 19.64 49.49
N SER A 28 -2.15 20.74 48.75
CA SER A 28 -0.97 21.63 48.72
C SER A 28 0.00 21.54 47.52
N LEU A 29 -0.23 22.47 46.58
CA LEU A 29 0.74 23.36 45.92
C LEU A 29 2.15 22.80 45.63
N ARG A 30 2.41 22.53 44.35
CA ARG A 30 3.55 23.15 43.63
C ARG A 30 3.39 23.05 42.12
N SER A 31 3.45 24.21 41.50
CA SER A 31 3.46 24.50 40.07
C SER A 31 4.63 23.82 39.35
N GLY A 32 4.32 23.17 38.22
CA GLY A 32 5.28 22.61 37.29
C GLY A 32 4.60 22.36 35.95
N SER A 33 4.57 23.39 35.10
CA SER A 33 4.04 23.34 33.74
C SER A 33 4.82 22.32 32.90
N SER A 34 4.19 21.21 32.55
CA SER A 34 4.60 20.41 31.39
C SER A 34 3.36 20.21 30.51
N SER A 35 3.41 20.84 29.33
CA SER A 35 2.36 20.74 28.33
C SER A 35 2.35 19.32 27.74
N SER A 36 1.44 18.48 28.23
CA SER A 36 1.09 17.24 27.55
C SER A 36 0.30 17.61 26.28
N LYS A 37 0.95 17.46 25.12
CA LYS A 37 0.28 17.54 23.81
C LYS A 37 -0.71 16.38 23.71
N ASN A 38 -1.99 16.66 23.99
CA ASN A 38 -3.12 15.84 23.56
C ASN A 38 -3.12 15.75 22.02
N SER A 39 -2.62 14.65 21.47
CA SER A 39 -2.78 14.32 20.04
C SER A 39 -4.05 13.48 19.83
N ASN A 40 -5.20 14.12 20.01
CA ASN A 40 -6.50 13.59 19.57
C ASN A 40 -6.77 14.04 18.12
N SER A 41 -6.02 13.55 17.13
CA SER A 41 -6.43 13.72 15.73
C SER A 41 -7.43 12.61 15.37
N SER A 42 -8.70 12.96 15.22
CA SER A 42 -9.75 12.09 14.69
C SER A 42 -9.50 11.76 13.22
N TYR A 43 -9.77 10.53 12.80
CA TYR A 43 -9.70 10.10 11.40
C TYR A 43 -10.75 10.82 10.55
N THR A 44 -10.32 11.44 9.45
CA THR A 44 -11.15 12.29 8.58
C THR A 44 -11.28 11.75 7.15
N VAL A 45 -12.20 12.31 6.36
CA VAL A 45 -12.31 12.02 4.91
C VAL A 45 -11.03 12.41 4.16
N SER A 46 -10.34 13.46 4.60
CA SER A 46 -9.04 13.87 4.04
C SER A 46 -7.98 12.80 4.26
N ASP A 47 -7.96 12.18 5.44
CA ASP A 47 -7.05 11.08 5.75
C ASP A 47 -7.32 9.86 4.84
N TYR A 48 -8.60 9.55 4.59
CA TYR A 48 -8.96 8.50 3.64
C TYR A 48 -8.59 8.84 2.19
N TYR A 49 -8.72 10.11 1.78
CA TYR A 49 -8.29 10.56 0.46
C TYR A 49 -6.77 10.44 0.30
N GLU A 50 -5.99 10.91 1.28
CA GLU A 50 -4.52 10.76 1.28
C GLU A 50 -4.08 9.29 1.29
N LEU A 51 -4.87 8.41 1.91
CA LEU A 51 -4.63 6.97 1.88
C LEU A 51 -4.92 6.37 0.50
N THR A 52 -6.04 6.72 -0.15
CA THR A 52 -6.52 6.09 -1.39
C THR A 52 -5.86 6.61 -2.66
N LEU A 53 -5.51 7.90 -2.69
CA LEU A 53 -4.87 8.55 -3.83
C LEU A 53 -3.63 7.79 -4.37
N PRO A 54 -2.61 7.44 -3.56
CA PRO A 54 -1.46 6.68 -4.06
C PRO A 54 -1.82 5.26 -4.51
N LEU A 55 -2.88 4.67 -3.94
CA LEU A 55 -3.35 3.33 -4.27
C LEU A 55 -4.01 3.30 -5.65
N ILE A 56 -4.73 4.37 -6.01
CA ILE A 56 -5.36 4.52 -7.32
C ILE A 56 -4.35 5.00 -8.37
N ASN A 57 -3.31 5.73 -7.98
CA ASN A 57 -2.24 6.10 -8.91
C ASN A 57 -1.51 4.85 -9.45
N GLY A 58 -1.33 3.81 -8.63
CA GLY A 58 -0.72 2.55 -9.07
C GLY A 58 0.82 2.51 -9.04
N ARG A 59 1.49 3.63 -8.72
CA ARG A 59 2.95 3.65 -8.50
C ARG A 59 3.45 2.65 -7.46
N CYS A 60 2.68 2.50 -6.39
CA CYS A 60 3.03 1.64 -5.27
C CYS A 60 2.74 0.15 -5.54
N LEU A 61 2.16 -0.17 -6.71
CA LEU A 61 1.60 -1.47 -7.04
C LEU A 61 2.50 -2.38 -7.88
N GLN A 62 3.53 -1.83 -8.55
CA GLN A 62 4.31 -2.51 -9.59
C GLN A 62 5.05 -3.79 -9.14
N SER A 63 5.19 -4.03 -7.82
CA SER A 63 5.82 -5.24 -7.26
C SER A 63 4.85 -6.18 -6.54
N SER A 64 3.53 -5.93 -6.61
CA SER A 64 2.54 -6.61 -5.77
C SER A 64 1.41 -7.25 -6.57
N ASN A 65 0.82 -8.32 -6.02
CA ASN A 65 -0.34 -8.99 -6.61
C ASN A 65 -1.54 -8.01 -6.64
N VAL A 66 -2.00 -7.69 -7.86
CA VAL A 66 -3.08 -6.74 -8.17
C VAL A 66 -4.35 -7.06 -7.38
N HIS A 67 -4.76 -8.34 -7.36
CA HIS A 67 -5.95 -8.80 -6.64
C HIS A 67 -5.86 -8.53 -5.16
N SER A 68 -4.73 -8.86 -4.52
CA SER A 68 -4.55 -8.64 -3.09
C SER A 68 -4.66 -7.17 -2.73
N PHE A 69 -4.17 -6.28 -3.58
CA PHE A 69 -4.16 -4.86 -3.31
C PHE A 69 -5.54 -4.22 -3.53
N LEU A 70 -6.18 -4.50 -4.67
CA LEU A 70 -7.55 -4.03 -4.93
C LEU A 70 -8.54 -4.59 -3.90
N ARG A 71 -8.36 -5.83 -3.43
CA ARG A 71 -9.12 -6.40 -2.30
C ARG A 71 -8.93 -5.57 -1.03
N THR A 72 -7.71 -5.12 -0.75
CA THR A 72 -7.40 -4.33 0.45
C THR A 72 -7.92 -2.89 0.33
N LEU A 73 -7.88 -2.30 -0.88
CA LEU A 73 -8.50 -1.01 -1.17
C LEU A 73 -10.02 -1.07 -0.96
N LEU A 74 -10.67 -2.14 -1.44
CA LEU A 74 -12.08 -2.38 -1.17
C LEU A 74 -12.34 -2.58 0.33
N ASP A 75 -11.47 -3.27 1.05
CA ASP A 75 -11.59 -3.46 2.49
C ASP A 75 -11.57 -2.14 3.28
N PHE A 76 -10.73 -1.18 2.87
CA PHE A 76 -10.74 0.18 3.42
C PHE A 76 -11.99 0.95 3.03
N SER A 77 -12.48 0.80 1.79
CA SER A 77 -13.72 1.43 1.34
C SER A 77 -14.95 0.90 2.08
N LEU A 78 -15.05 -0.42 2.32
CA LEU A 78 -16.14 -1.02 3.10
C LEU A 78 -16.18 -0.52 4.55
N LEU A 79 -15.00 -0.22 5.11
CA LEU A 79 -14.90 0.37 6.44
C LEU A 79 -15.27 1.86 6.43
N HIS A 80 -14.64 2.65 5.55
CA HIS A 80 -14.83 4.10 5.52
C HIS A 80 -16.25 4.47 5.05
N SER A 81 -16.66 3.91 3.92
CA SER A 81 -17.97 4.20 3.32
C SER A 81 -19.06 3.38 4.01
N PHE A 82 -18.95 2.06 4.18
CA PHE A 82 -20.09 1.30 4.72
C PHE A 82 -20.10 1.13 6.25
N GLN A 83 -19.06 1.58 6.96
CA GLN A 83 -18.91 1.44 8.41
C GLN A 83 -18.98 -0.02 8.90
N LEU A 84 -18.58 -0.95 8.03
CA LEU A 84 -18.65 -2.37 8.34
C LEU A 84 -17.41 -2.80 9.14
N LYS A 85 -17.65 -3.51 10.24
CA LYS A 85 -16.58 -4.05 11.09
C LYS A 85 -15.83 -5.17 10.38
N ALA A 86 -14.59 -5.43 10.80
CA ALA A 86 -13.73 -6.44 10.17
C ALA A 86 -14.36 -7.84 10.03
N LEU A 87 -15.14 -8.30 11.01
CA LEU A 87 -15.84 -9.59 10.91
C LEU A 87 -17.02 -9.53 9.93
N GLN A 88 -17.78 -8.43 9.89
CA GLN A 88 -18.87 -8.24 8.93
C GLN A 88 -18.34 -8.24 7.49
N LYS A 89 -17.29 -7.46 7.22
CA LYS A 89 -16.68 -7.33 5.88
C LYS A 89 -16.28 -8.65 5.26
N ARG A 90 -15.73 -9.56 6.07
CA ARG A 90 -15.24 -10.87 5.63
C ARG A 90 -16.35 -11.86 5.32
N GLU A 91 -17.51 -11.69 5.95
CA GLU A 91 -18.65 -12.60 5.76
C GLU A 91 -19.52 -12.25 4.55
N ILE A 92 -19.40 -11.03 4.00
CA ILE A 92 -20.15 -10.56 2.83
C ILE A 92 -19.95 -11.52 1.65
N LYS A 93 -21.07 -12.01 1.11
CA LYS A 93 -21.14 -12.82 -0.10
C LYS A 93 -21.50 -11.96 -1.32
N LEU A 94 -21.34 -12.51 -2.53
CA LEU A 94 -21.84 -11.85 -3.74
C LEU A 94 -23.37 -11.69 -3.71
N ALA A 95 -24.09 -12.65 -3.13
CA ALA A 95 -25.55 -12.57 -2.94
C ALA A 95 -26.01 -11.39 -2.06
N ASP A 96 -25.12 -10.89 -1.20
CA ASP A 96 -25.44 -9.81 -0.26
C ASP A 96 -25.38 -8.42 -0.90
N LEU A 97 -24.88 -8.34 -2.14
CA LEU A 97 -24.75 -7.11 -2.90
C LEU A 97 -25.93 -6.94 -3.84
N SER A 98 -26.52 -5.75 -3.86
CA SER A 98 -27.62 -5.43 -4.75
C SER A 98 -27.61 -3.97 -5.17
N LEU A 99 -28.26 -3.69 -6.29
CA LEU A 99 -28.52 -2.32 -6.74
C LEU A 99 -29.82 -1.84 -6.11
N HIS A 100 -29.78 -0.70 -5.44
CA HIS A 100 -30.97 -0.05 -4.89
C HIS A 100 -31.25 1.26 -5.62
N GLU A 101 -32.52 1.47 -5.97
CA GLU A 101 -33.00 2.70 -6.58
C GLU A 101 -33.66 3.58 -5.50
N PHE A 102 -33.06 4.74 -5.28
CA PHE A 102 -33.60 5.75 -4.39
C PHE A 102 -34.60 6.66 -5.11
N LYS A 103 -35.44 7.35 -4.34
CA LYS A 103 -36.35 8.37 -4.87
C LYS A 103 -35.54 9.43 -5.66
N GLY A 104 -36.01 9.77 -6.86
CA GLY A 104 -35.31 10.70 -7.76
C GLY A 104 -34.42 10.04 -8.82
N GLY A 105 -34.49 8.71 -8.99
CA GLY A 105 -33.76 7.99 -10.04
C GLY A 105 -32.28 7.76 -9.72
N LEU A 106 -31.86 8.01 -8.48
CA LEU A 106 -30.50 7.76 -8.02
C LEU A 106 -30.31 6.27 -7.75
N GLN A 107 -29.21 5.71 -8.24
CA GLN A 107 -28.84 4.32 -8.04
C GLN A 107 -27.64 4.22 -7.09
N GLY A 108 -27.69 3.28 -6.15
CA GLY A 108 -26.60 3.04 -5.20
C GLY A 108 -26.39 1.56 -4.90
N LEU A 109 -25.21 1.26 -4.38
CA LEU A 109 -24.82 -0.07 -3.94
C LEU A 109 -25.40 -0.32 -2.55
N LEU A 110 -26.22 -1.36 -2.42
CA LEU A 110 -26.76 -1.85 -1.16
C LEU A 110 -26.03 -3.12 -0.74
N ILE A 111 -25.52 -3.11 0.49
CA ILE A 111 -24.87 -4.25 1.14
C ILE A 111 -25.74 -4.73 2.29
N LYS A 112 -26.15 -5.99 2.23
CA LYS A 112 -26.75 -6.74 3.33
C LYS A 112 -25.61 -7.33 4.17
N SER A 113 -25.61 -7.08 5.47
CA SER A 113 -24.60 -7.65 6.38
C SER A 113 -25.27 -8.17 7.64
N VAL A 114 -24.63 -9.14 8.31
CA VAL A 114 -25.13 -9.69 9.58
C VAL A 114 -24.28 -9.11 10.71
N LEU A 115 -24.92 -8.55 11.74
CA LEU A 115 -24.19 -8.01 12.89
C LEU A 115 -23.51 -9.13 13.68
N PRO A 116 -22.26 -8.92 14.11
CA PRO A 116 -21.60 -9.86 15.02
C PRO A 116 -22.41 -9.95 16.31
N LYS A 117 -22.60 -11.17 16.82
CA LYS A 117 -23.27 -11.51 18.11
C LYS A 117 -24.80 -11.43 18.15
N THR A 118 -25.46 -10.60 17.33
CA THR A 118 -26.93 -10.45 17.41
C THR A 118 -27.70 -11.17 16.30
N THR A 119 -27.02 -11.70 15.28
CA THR A 119 -27.63 -12.30 14.05
C THR A 119 -28.58 -11.36 13.29
N GLN A 120 -28.69 -10.09 13.71
CA GLN A 120 -29.54 -9.10 13.07
C GLN A 120 -28.96 -8.69 11.73
N ILE A 121 -29.83 -8.54 10.75
CA ILE A 121 -29.46 -8.10 9.41
C ILE A 121 -29.44 -6.57 9.38
N GLN A 122 -28.33 -6.01 8.91
CA GLN A 122 -28.12 -4.59 8.68
C GLN A 122 -27.97 -4.33 7.18
N TYR A 123 -28.71 -3.35 6.71
CA TYR A 123 -28.63 -2.84 5.35
C TYR A 123 -27.86 -1.53 5.35
N THR A 124 -26.84 -1.44 4.49
CA THR A 124 -26.04 -0.22 4.32
C THR A 124 -25.96 0.09 2.83
N ALA A 125 -26.26 1.34 2.45
CA ALA A 125 -26.24 1.74 1.06
C ALA A 125 -25.38 2.97 0.82
N ARG A 126 -24.72 3.03 -0.35
CA ARG A 126 -23.92 4.19 -0.77
C ARG A 126 -24.11 4.53 -2.24
N LEU A 127 -24.12 5.83 -2.52
CA LEU A 127 -24.19 6.40 -3.87
C LEU A 127 -22.79 6.56 -4.48
N ARG A 128 -22.74 6.88 -5.77
CA ARG A 128 -21.49 7.21 -6.46
C ARG A 128 -20.98 8.56 -6.02
N HIS A 129 -19.68 8.62 -5.75
CA HIS A 129 -18.99 9.86 -5.43
C HIS A 129 -18.34 10.42 -6.70
N LYS A 130 -18.33 11.75 -6.88
CA LYS A 130 -17.74 12.44 -8.04
C LYS A 130 -16.22 12.23 -8.17
N LEU A 131 -15.52 12.21 -7.03
CA LEU A 131 -14.10 11.82 -6.98
C LEU A 131 -13.97 10.30 -7.00
N VAL A 132 -13.26 9.77 -7.99
CA VAL A 132 -13.04 8.33 -8.18
C VAL A 132 -12.31 7.71 -6.99
N GLU A 133 -11.49 8.49 -6.29
CA GLU A 133 -10.72 8.05 -5.13
C GLU A 133 -11.56 7.76 -3.90
N LEU A 134 -12.70 8.44 -3.81
CA LEU A 134 -13.65 8.30 -2.71
C LEU A 134 -14.86 7.44 -3.10
N CYS A 135 -14.97 7.04 -4.36
CA CYS A 135 -16.15 6.35 -4.88
C CYS A 135 -16.13 4.85 -4.53
N PRO A 136 -16.99 4.38 -3.60
CA PRO A 136 -16.99 2.96 -3.21
C PRO A 136 -17.43 2.04 -4.34
N ILE A 137 -18.31 2.52 -5.23
CA ILE A 137 -18.81 1.77 -6.39
C ILE A 137 -17.69 1.59 -7.41
N PHE A 138 -16.88 2.62 -7.65
CA PHE A 138 -15.73 2.53 -8.54
C PHE A 138 -14.67 1.56 -8.01
N ILE A 139 -14.36 1.64 -6.71
CA ILE A 139 -13.41 0.72 -6.05
C ILE A 139 -13.91 -0.73 -6.14
N LEU A 140 -15.20 -0.97 -5.88
CA LEU A 140 -15.81 -2.28 -6.10
C LEU A 140 -15.69 -2.71 -7.57
N ALA A 141 -15.92 -1.79 -8.50
CA ALA A 141 -15.86 -2.05 -9.93
C ALA A 141 -14.47 -2.49 -10.39
N MET A 142 -13.42 -1.79 -9.97
CA MET A 142 -12.04 -2.18 -10.25
C MET A 142 -11.73 -3.56 -9.69
N TYR A 143 -12.17 -3.85 -8.47
CA TYR A 143 -11.91 -5.15 -7.87
C TYR A 143 -12.66 -6.28 -8.58
N MET A 144 -13.96 -6.11 -8.87
CA MET A 144 -14.73 -7.10 -9.64
C MET A 144 -14.18 -7.27 -11.05
N PHE A 145 -13.72 -6.19 -11.68
CA PHE A 145 -13.03 -6.27 -12.96
C PHE A 145 -11.78 -7.13 -12.86
N ALA A 146 -10.92 -6.88 -11.87
CA ALA A 146 -9.71 -7.67 -11.66
C ALA A 146 -10.03 -9.16 -11.48
N ARG A 147 -11.04 -9.49 -10.67
CA ARG A 147 -11.45 -10.89 -10.42
C ARG A 147 -11.80 -11.65 -11.71
N PHE A 148 -12.41 -11.00 -12.70
CA PHE A 148 -12.84 -11.64 -13.95
C PHE A 148 -11.87 -11.48 -15.12
N HIS A 149 -11.10 -10.39 -15.17
CA HIS A 149 -10.35 -9.98 -16.36
C HIS A 149 -8.84 -9.92 -16.18
N ILE A 150 -8.33 -9.93 -14.95
CA ILE A 150 -6.89 -9.85 -14.69
C ILE A 150 -6.43 -11.20 -14.13
N PRO A 151 -5.52 -11.93 -14.79
CA PRO A 151 -4.97 -13.15 -14.23
C PRO A 151 -4.18 -12.84 -12.95
N ASP A 152 -4.16 -13.77 -12.01
CA ASP A 152 -3.36 -13.66 -10.80
C ASP A 152 -1.86 -13.86 -11.08
N THR A 153 -1.03 -13.90 -10.03
CA THR A 153 0.42 -14.11 -10.16
C THR A 153 0.79 -15.46 -10.78
N TYR A 154 -0.14 -16.41 -10.84
CA TYR A 154 0.05 -17.74 -11.42
C TYR A 154 -0.56 -17.84 -12.83
N GLY A 155 -1.15 -16.77 -13.36
CA GLY A 155 -1.76 -16.76 -14.70
C GLY A 155 -3.24 -17.17 -14.71
N GLU A 156 -3.85 -17.43 -13.55
CA GLU A 156 -5.21 -17.94 -13.43
C GLU A 156 -6.22 -16.82 -13.13
N TYR A 157 -7.43 -16.91 -13.69
CA TYR A 157 -8.50 -15.96 -13.39
C TYR A 157 -9.25 -16.38 -12.11
N ASP A 158 -9.51 -15.44 -11.21
CA ASP A 158 -10.25 -15.75 -9.97
C ASP A 158 -11.69 -16.17 -10.27
N LEU A 159 -12.39 -15.44 -11.13
CA LEU A 159 -13.74 -15.77 -11.58
C LEU A 159 -13.78 -15.91 -13.09
N THR A 160 -14.46 -16.95 -13.55
CA THR A 160 -14.64 -17.26 -14.98
C THR A 160 -16.13 -17.33 -15.30
N GLU A 161 -16.49 -17.38 -16.58
CA GLU A 161 -17.89 -17.59 -16.98
C GLU A 161 -18.43 -18.94 -16.47
N ASP A 162 -17.59 -19.97 -16.43
CA ASP A 162 -17.94 -21.28 -15.84
C ASP A 162 -18.27 -21.18 -14.36
N SER A 163 -17.67 -20.22 -13.65
CA SER A 163 -17.97 -19.98 -12.24
C SER A 163 -19.43 -19.56 -12.03
N LEU A 164 -20.06 -18.90 -13.01
CA LEU A 164 -21.48 -18.49 -12.94
C LEU A 164 -22.45 -19.68 -12.98
N SER A 165 -22.01 -20.79 -13.58
CA SER A 165 -22.81 -22.01 -13.67
C SER A 165 -22.78 -22.84 -12.39
N GLN A 166 -21.91 -22.50 -11.43
CA GLN A 166 -21.83 -23.19 -10.16
C GLN A 166 -22.95 -22.73 -9.23
N GLU A 167 -23.65 -23.67 -8.60
CA GLU A 167 -24.74 -23.39 -7.65
C GLU A 167 -24.29 -22.48 -6.50
N GLN A 168 -23.02 -22.59 -6.11
CA GLN A 168 -22.42 -21.86 -4.99
C GLN A 168 -21.86 -20.49 -5.38
N PHE A 169 -22.01 -20.04 -6.63
CA PHE A 169 -21.47 -18.75 -7.10
C PHE A 169 -21.92 -17.57 -6.24
N LEU A 170 -23.20 -17.56 -5.87
CA LEU A 170 -23.79 -16.53 -5.03
C LEU A 170 -23.22 -16.53 -3.60
N ASP A 171 -22.72 -17.68 -3.13
CA ASP A 171 -22.08 -17.85 -1.82
C ASP A 171 -20.61 -17.44 -1.78
N TYR A 172 -20.02 -17.14 -2.93
CA TYR A 172 -18.64 -16.67 -2.97
C TYR A 172 -18.48 -15.40 -2.16
N LYS A 173 -17.40 -15.35 -1.39
CA LYS A 173 -17.05 -14.18 -0.59
C LYS A 173 -16.67 -13.01 -1.49
N LEU A 174 -17.12 -11.82 -1.11
CA LEU A 174 -16.71 -10.58 -1.74
C LEU A 174 -15.19 -10.43 -1.59
N LEU A 175 -14.70 -10.38 -0.35
CA LEU A 175 -13.27 -10.37 -0.06
C LEU A 175 -12.74 -11.80 -0.10
N ASN A 176 -12.28 -12.23 -1.28
CA ASN A 176 -11.79 -13.60 -1.49
C ASN A 176 -10.62 -13.93 -0.54
N GLY A 177 -10.64 -15.09 0.10
CA GLY A 177 -9.58 -15.60 0.96
C GLY A 177 -8.60 -16.49 0.20
N GLY A 178 -8.18 -17.59 0.83
CA GLY A 178 -7.46 -18.67 0.13
C GLY A 178 -8.39 -19.59 -0.69
N ASN A 179 -9.71 -19.46 -0.52
CA ASN A 179 -10.74 -20.15 -1.29
C ASN A 179 -11.93 -19.19 -1.43
N LYS A 180 -12.62 -19.23 -2.58
CA LYS A 180 -13.76 -18.38 -2.94
C LYS A 180 -14.91 -18.43 -1.92
N LEU A 181 -15.13 -19.56 -1.25
CA LEU A 181 -16.18 -19.72 -0.24
C LEU A 181 -15.72 -19.37 1.18
N ARG A 182 -14.40 -19.32 1.40
CA ARG A 182 -13.83 -19.14 2.73
C ARG A 182 -13.59 -17.65 2.99
N PRO A 183 -14.01 -17.11 4.15
CA PRO A 183 -13.68 -15.74 4.52
C PRO A 183 -12.16 -15.54 4.59
N LEU A 184 -11.71 -14.35 4.22
CA LEU A 184 -10.31 -13.91 4.39
C LEU A 184 -9.88 -14.08 5.85
N SER A 185 -8.69 -14.63 6.12
CA SER A 185 -8.26 -14.75 7.51
C SER A 185 -7.95 -13.38 8.11
N TYR A 186 -8.17 -13.21 9.42
CA TYR A 186 -7.86 -11.94 10.11
C TYR A 186 -6.39 -11.57 9.94
N SER A 187 -5.49 -12.55 10.06
CA SER A 187 -4.05 -12.34 9.91
C SER A 187 -3.65 -11.93 8.49
N GLN A 188 -4.32 -12.45 7.47
CA GLN A 188 -4.11 -12.05 6.07
C GLN A 188 -4.59 -10.62 5.83
N GLN A 189 -5.81 -10.30 6.29
CA GLN A 189 -6.38 -8.94 6.21
C GLN A 189 -5.45 -7.94 6.90
N TYR A 190 -5.07 -8.21 8.16
CA TYR A 190 -4.19 -7.36 8.95
C TYR A 190 -2.85 -7.12 8.26
N LYS A 191 -2.16 -8.18 7.82
CA LYS A 191 -0.86 -8.07 7.14
C LYS A 191 -0.96 -7.24 5.85
N ALA A 192 -2.03 -7.44 5.06
CA ALA A 192 -2.25 -6.68 3.83
C ALA A 192 -2.49 -5.19 4.11
N SER A 193 -3.36 -4.87 5.08
CA SER A 193 -3.61 -3.48 5.49
C SER A 193 -2.35 -2.82 6.05
N THR A 194 -1.58 -3.50 6.92
CA THR A 194 -0.31 -2.98 7.44
C THR A 194 0.69 -2.72 6.31
N LYS A 195 0.77 -3.61 5.30
CA LYS A 195 1.66 -3.41 4.15
C LYS A 195 1.31 -2.13 3.41
N ILE A 196 0.02 -1.85 3.20
CA ILE A 196 -0.42 -0.61 2.54
C ILE A 196 -0.15 0.61 3.43
N LEU A 197 -0.45 0.56 4.72
CA LEU A 197 -0.17 1.68 5.62
C LEU A 197 1.33 2.00 5.73
N LYS A 198 2.21 1.00 5.58
CA LYS A 198 3.66 1.22 5.57
C LYS A 198 4.15 2.01 4.34
N ILE A 199 3.38 2.04 3.26
CA ILE A 199 3.71 2.81 2.06
C ILE A 199 3.51 4.31 2.33
N ASN A 200 2.57 4.66 3.22
CA ASN A 200 2.30 6.03 3.60
C ASN A 200 2.74 6.27 5.06
N ASP A 201 3.97 6.77 5.24
CA ASP A 201 4.61 6.97 6.55
C ASP A 201 3.77 7.79 7.55
N LYS A 202 2.86 8.63 7.05
CA LYS A 202 1.90 9.40 7.87
C LYS A 202 0.94 8.53 8.68
N PHE A 203 0.65 7.30 8.22
CA PHE A 203 -0.32 6.40 8.84
C PHE A 203 0.31 5.32 9.72
N LYS A 204 1.65 5.22 9.77
CA LYS A 204 2.37 4.35 10.72
C LYS A 204 2.03 4.61 12.21
N PRO A 205 1.85 5.86 12.69
CA PRO A 205 1.48 6.13 14.08
C PRO A 205 -0.02 5.99 14.37
N ILE A 206 -0.88 5.96 13.34
CA ILE A 206 -2.30 5.69 13.52
C ILE A 206 -2.44 4.18 13.72
N HIS A 207 -2.75 3.74 14.93
CA HIS A 207 -3.02 2.33 15.20
C HIS A 207 -4.00 1.81 14.14
N LEU A 208 -3.56 0.85 13.32
CA LEU A 208 -4.40 0.12 12.36
C LEU A 208 -5.65 -0.43 13.07
N GLY A 209 -5.54 -0.74 14.37
CA GLY A 209 -6.69 -0.97 15.26
C GLY A 209 -7.69 0.19 15.25
N LYS A 210 -7.30 1.43 15.52
CA LYS A 210 -8.20 2.60 15.47
C LYS A 210 -8.84 2.81 14.09
N ILE A 211 -8.11 2.63 12.99
CA ILE A 211 -8.71 2.71 11.64
C ILE A 211 -9.72 1.57 11.46
N LEU A 212 -9.33 0.32 11.76
CA LEU A 212 -10.17 -0.86 11.55
C LEU A 212 -11.28 -1.07 12.61
N THR A 213 -11.21 -0.41 13.78
CA THR A 213 -12.08 -0.68 14.94
C THR A 213 -12.66 0.56 15.61
N SER A 214 -12.22 1.79 15.32
CA SER A 214 -12.71 2.98 16.05
C SER A 214 -13.41 4.01 15.15
N GLN A 215 -14.67 4.22 15.54
CA GLN A 215 -15.56 5.36 15.29
C GLN A 215 -16.45 5.27 14.06
N TYR A 216 -17.75 5.18 14.35
CA TYR A 216 -18.83 5.59 13.45
C TYR A 216 -18.44 6.93 12.86
N ASN A 217 -18.25 6.99 11.54
CA ASN A 217 -18.11 8.27 10.88
C ASN A 217 -19.50 8.94 11.01
N THR A 218 -19.63 9.89 11.93
CA THR A 218 -20.89 10.62 12.16
C THR A 218 -21.16 11.65 11.06
N ASP A 219 -20.33 11.69 10.02
CA ASP A 219 -20.44 12.65 8.93
C ASP A 219 -21.58 12.27 7.96
N PRO A 220 -22.72 13.00 7.96
CA PRO A 220 -23.86 12.73 7.09
C PRO A 220 -23.55 13.02 5.60
N ASP A 221 -22.46 13.73 5.30
CA ASP A 221 -22.12 14.24 3.96
C ASP A 221 -21.66 13.16 2.96
N LEU A 222 -21.37 11.95 3.43
CA LEU A 222 -21.06 10.81 2.56
C LEU A 222 -22.28 9.97 2.16
N GLY A 223 -23.49 10.37 2.59
CA GLY A 223 -24.76 9.72 2.23
C GLY A 223 -25.01 8.39 2.97
N LEU A 224 -24.86 8.38 4.30
CA LEU A 224 -25.00 7.15 5.09
C LEU A 224 -26.49 6.86 5.23
N VAL A 225 -26.95 5.77 4.62
CA VAL A 225 -28.30 5.27 4.86
C VAL A 225 -28.17 3.95 5.62
N SER A 226 -28.23 4.02 6.95
CA SER A 226 -28.37 2.84 7.80
C SER A 226 -29.72 2.90 8.51
N GLU A 227 -30.64 2.04 8.12
CA GLU A 227 -31.87 1.78 8.89
C GLU A 227 -32.16 0.28 8.91
N ASN A 228 -32.76 -0.18 10.01
CA ASN A 228 -33.17 -1.56 10.26
C ASN A 228 -34.37 -2.01 9.39
N THR A 229 -34.76 -1.24 8.38
CA THR A 229 -35.88 -1.54 7.48
C THR A 229 -35.54 -1.17 6.03
N ILE A 230 -36.17 -1.85 5.06
CA ILE A 230 -35.98 -1.69 3.61
C ILE A 230 -36.28 -0.24 3.13
N ASN A 231 -36.89 0.59 3.97
CA ASN A 231 -37.20 1.99 3.69
C ASN A 231 -35.99 2.91 3.91
N LEU A 232 -34.95 2.73 3.10
CA LEU A 232 -33.75 3.55 3.10
C LEU A 232 -34.08 4.99 2.62
N LYS A 233 -34.04 5.96 3.53
CA LYS A 233 -34.17 7.40 3.20
C LYS A 233 -32.79 8.01 2.98
N CYS A 234 -32.57 8.62 1.82
CA CYS A 234 -31.35 9.41 1.57
C CYS A 234 -31.32 10.61 2.54
N SER A 235 -30.34 10.69 3.44
CA SER A 235 -30.10 11.91 4.21
C SER A 235 -29.48 12.95 3.26
N SER A 236 -30.32 13.79 2.69
CA SER A 236 -29.90 14.83 1.76
C SER A 236 -29.31 16.02 2.51
N HIS A 237 -27.98 16.13 2.52
CA HIS A 237 -27.30 17.42 2.54
C HIS A 237 -26.18 17.38 1.48
N SER A 238 -26.26 18.30 0.51
CA SER A 238 -25.44 18.46 -0.71
C SER A 238 -25.56 17.38 -1.80
N VAL A 239 -26.18 17.77 -2.92
CA VAL A 239 -26.22 17.03 -4.19
C VAL A 239 -24.91 17.23 -4.99
N ASP A 240 -23.98 18.04 -4.49
CA ASP A 240 -22.83 18.55 -5.27
C ASP A 240 -21.75 17.49 -5.54
N ASN A 241 -21.77 16.37 -4.81
CA ASN A 241 -20.78 15.29 -4.89
C ASN A 241 -21.30 13.98 -5.50
N ILE A 242 -22.56 13.93 -5.96
CA ILE A 242 -23.17 12.71 -6.52
C ILE A 242 -23.01 12.70 -8.04
N GLN A 243 -22.46 11.61 -8.58
CA GLN A 243 -22.32 11.43 -10.03
C GLN A 243 -23.48 10.61 -10.61
N SER A 244 -24.32 11.25 -11.41
CA SER A 244 -25.39 10.58 -12.17
C SER A 244 -24.81 9.77 -13.34
N THR A 245 -25.28 8.55 -13.54
CA THR A 245 -24.95 7.74 -14.72
C THR A 245 -25.75 8.24 -15.92
N THR A 246 -25.32 9.33 -16.57
CA THR A 246 -25.89 9.78 -17.85
C THR A 246 -25.14 9.13 -19.02
N GLY A 247 -25.92 8.63 -19.98
CA GLY A 247 -25.58 8.03 -21.28
C GLY A 247 -24.13 7.67 -21.59
N THR A 248 -23.75 6.40 -21.40
CA THR A 248 -22.60 5.82 -22.11
C THR A 248 -23.06 5.19 -23.43
N SER A 249 -22.46 5.64 -24.53
CA SER A 249 -22.48 4.97 -25.83
C SER A 249 -22.12 3.49 -25.66
N LYS A 250 -22.90 2.59 -26.27
CA LYS A 250 -22.78 1.12 -26.13
C LYS A 250 -21.44 0.54 -26.61
N ASN A 251 -20.57 1.34 -27.24
CA ASN A 251 -19.52 0.81 -28.12
C ASN A 251 -18.26 0.28 -27.41
N GLY A 252 -18.05 0.50 -26.10
CA GLY A 252 -16.90 -0.03 -25.35
C GLY A 252 -17.24 -1.01 -24.22
N CYS A 253 -18.50 -1.03 -23.75
CA CYS A 253 -18.90 -1.78 -22.56
C CYS A 253 -18.98 -3.30 -22.78
N GLY A 254 -19.16 -3.76 -24.02
CA GLY A 254 -19.45 -5.17 -24.32
C GLY A 254 -18.33 -6.15 -23.96
N LYS A 255 -17.07 -5.68 -23.93
CA LYS A 255 -15.89 -6.48 -23.58
C LYS A 255 -15.73 -6.67 -22.05
N ILE A 256 -16.38 -5.83 -21.25
CA ILE A 256 -16.35 -5.92 -19.78
C ILE A 256 -17.55 -6.75 -19.33
N PHE A 257 -17.27 -7.86 -18.64
CA PHE A 257 -18.27 -8.86 -18.22
C PHE A 257 -19.13 -9.34 -19.40
N PRO A 258 -18.51 -10.01 -20.40
CA PRO A 258 -19.19 -10.37 -21.65
C PRO A 258 -20.44 -11.23 -21.44
N PHE A 259 -20.42 -12.13 -20.45
CA PHE A 259 -21.58 -12.92 -20.01
C PHE A 259 -22.85 -12.11 -19.70
N LEU A 260 -22.75 -10.82 -19.34
CA LEU A 260 -23.92 -9.96 -19.12
C LEU A 260 -24.71 -9.71 -20.41
N ASN A 261 -24.06 -9.77 -21.57
CA ASN A 261 -24.70 -9.50 -22.86
C ASN A 261 -25.62 -10.66 -23.30
N SER A 262 -25.35 -11.87 -22.81
CA SER A 262 -26.11 -13.08 -23.11
C SER A 262 -27.10 -13.47 -22.00
N HIS A 263 -27.14 -12.74 -20.88
CA HIS A 263 -27.99 -13.10 -19.74
C HIS A 263 -29.47 -12.87 -20.03
N THR A 264 -30.30 -13.86 -19.70
CA THR A 264 -31.76 -13.75 -19.77
C THR A 264 -32.33 -13.56 -18.36
N TYR A 265 -32.83 -12.35 -18.09
CA TYR A 265 -33.49 -12.02 -16.83
C TYR A 265 -34.79 -12.83 -16.63
N GLY A 266 -35.11 -13.16 -15.37
CA GLY A 266 -36.34 -13.83 -14.95
C GLY A 266 -36.18 -15.30 -14.58
N ARG A 267 -35.01 -15.92 -14.80
CA ARG A 267 -34.77 -17.33 -14.45
C ARG A 267 -34.45 -17.54 -12.97
N ASN A 268 -33.62 -16.68 -12.39
CA ASN A 268 -33.25 -16.75 -10.98
C ASN A 268 -33.18 -15.32 -10.40
N PRO A 269 -34.10 -14.96 -9.47
CA PRO A 269 -34.23 -13.59 -9.01
C PRO A 269 -33.00 -13.09 -8.23
N ASP A 270 -32.25 -13.97 -7.59
CA ASP A 270 -31.05 -13.58 -6.85
C ASP A 270 -29.85 -13.35 -7.77
N PHE A 271 -29.71 -14.17 -8.82
CA PHE A 271 -28.76 -13.88 -9.91
C PHE A 271 -29.13 -12.58 -10.63
N ASP A 272 -30.41 -12.35 -10.90
CA ASP A 272 -30.87 -11.14 -11.58
C ASP A 272 -30.54 -9.87 -10.79
N LYS A 273 -30.63 -9.90 -9.46
CA LYS A 273 -30.20 -8.78 -8.60
C LYS A 273 -28.71 -8.49 -8.76
N LEU A 274 -27.88 -9.52 -8.71
CA LEU A 274 -26.44 -9.39 -8.87
C LEU A 274 -26.07 -8.92 -10.28
N PHE A 275 -26.72 -9.45 -11.33
CA PHE A 275 -26.44 -9.08 -12.71
C PHE A 275 -26.82 -7.62 -13.01
N ARG A 276 -27.93 -7.12 -12.46
CA ARG A 276 -28.26 -5.68 -12.50
C ARG A 276 -27.19 -4.83 -11.82
N LEU A 277 -26.67 -5.28 -10.68
CA LEU A 277 -25.56 -4.61 -10.02
C LEU A 277 -24.29 -4.63 -10.89
N LEU A 278 -23.92 -5.79 -11.47
CA LEU A 278 -22.75 -5.91 -12.35
C LEU A 278 -22.88 -5.04 -13.60
N GLU A 279 -24.08 -4.91 -14.15
CA GLU A 279 -24.36 -4.01 -15.28
C GLU A 279 -24.21 -2.52 -14.89
N PHE A 280 -24.64 -2.15 -13.68
CA PHE A 280 -24.41 -0.82 -13.14
C PHE A 280 -22.92 -0.55 -12.87
N VAL A 281 -22.23 -1.50 -12.23
CA VAL A 281 -20.80 -1.46 -11.95
C VAL A 281 -19.97 -1.38 -13.24
N ARG A 282 -20.36 -2.11 -14.29
CA ARG A 282 -19.75 -2.03 -15.63
C ARG A 282 -19.81 -0.61 -16.19
N ARG A 283 -20.97 0.04 -16.12
CA ARG A 283 -21.15 1.42 -16.60
C ARG A 283 -20.32 2.40 -15.77
N ALA A 284 -20.35 2.26 -14.44
CA ALA A 284 -19.56 3.10 -13.54
C ALA A 284 -18.06 2.97 -13.81
N LEU A 285 -17.55 1.75 -13.99
CA LEU A 285 -16.14 1.49 -14.32
C LEU A 285 -15.71 2.22 -15.59
N VAL A 286 -16.46 2.07 -16.69
CA VAL A 286 -16.10 2.69 -17.97
C VAL A 286 -16.08 4.22 -17.87
N GLN A 287 -17.05 4.80 -17.16
CA GLN A 287 -17.11 6.26 -16.95
C GLN A 287 -15.92 6.76 -16.13
N ASP A 288 -15.63 6.12 -15.00
CA ASP A 288 -14.61 6.57 -14.06
C ASP A 288 -13.19 6.28 -14.58
N MET A 289 -13.02 5.23 -15.39
CA MET A 289 -11.75 4.93 -16.03
C MET A 289 -11.31 5.99 -17.05
N VAL A 290 -12.21 6.82 -17.57
CA VAL A 290 -11.82 7.98 -18.40
C VAL A 290 -10.98 8.96 -17.58
N GLU A 291 -11.44 9.27 -16.36
CA GLU A 291 -10.75 10.16 -15.44
C GLU A 291 -9.44 9.52 -14.93
N VAL A 292 -9.50 8.23 -14.58
CA VAL A 292 -8.31 7.49 -14.11
C VAL A 292 -7.26 7.38 -15.20
N LYS A 293 -7.62 7.11 -16.46
CA LYS A 293 -6.64 7.04 -17.55
C LYS A 293 -5.95 8.39 -17.80
N LYS A 294 -6.65 9.50 -17.59
CA LYS A 294 -6.11 10.87 -17.72
C LYS A 294 -5.21 11.26 -16.56
N ARG A 295 -5.63 11.00 -15.32
CA ARG A 295 -4.93 11.45 -14.09
C ARG A 295 -3.91 10.44 -13.56
N PHE A 296 -4.19 9.16 -13.75
CA PHE A 296 -3.45 8.02 -13.20
C PHE A 296 -3.19 6.97 -14.31
N PRO A 297 -2.45 7.33 -15.36
CA PRO A 297 -2.17 6.42 -16.48
C PRO A 297 -1.40 5.16 -16.05
N GLU A 298 -0.66 5.24 -14.95
CA GLU A 298 0.12 4.16 -14.32
C GLU A 298 -0.73 3.22 -13.45
N ASN A 299 -2.05 3.41 -13.38
CA ASN A 299 -2.95 2.49 -12.70
C ASN A 299 -2.93 1.12 -13.42
N LEU A 300 -2.77 0.04 -12.68
CA LEU A 300 -2.69 -1.32 -13.25
C LEU A 300 -3.89 -1.72 -14.13
N VAL A 301 -5.08 -1.21 -13.81
CA VAL A 301 -6.28 -1.47 -14.62
C VAL A 301 -6.16 -0.76 -15.98
N CYS A 302 -5.46 0.38 -16.07
CA CYS A 302 -5.21 1.10 -17.32
C CYS A 302 -4.27 0.35 -18.28
N GLU A 303 -3.47 -0.60 -17.80
CA GLU A 303 -2.58 -1.43 -18.62
C GLU A 303 -3.34 -2.52 -19.38
N HIS A 304 -4.49 -2.95 -18.84
CA HIS A 304 -5.29 -4.02 -19.43
C HIS A 304 -5.77 -3.66 -20.85
N ALA A 305 -5.74 -4.65 -21.76
CA ALA A 305 -6.02 -4.50 -23.20
C ALA A 305 -7.31 -3.73 -23.54
N ILE A 306 -8.35 -3.85 -22.69
CA ILE A 306 -9.61 -3.12 -22.85
C ILE A 306 -9.38 -1.60 -22.71
N PHE A 307 -8.64 -1.17 -21.69
CA PHE A 307 -8.42 0.25 -21.36
C PHE A 307 -7.20 0.86 -22.06
N SER A 308 -6.34 0.02 -22.66
CA SER A 308 -5.27 0.43 -23.58
C SER A 308 -5.69 0.36 -25.06
N SER A 309 -6.91 -0.11 -25.36
CA SER A 309 -7.42 -0.17 -26.73
C SER A 309 -7.67 1.22 -27.31
N GLN A 310 -7.50 1.34 -28.64
CA GLN A 310 -7.80 2.58 -29.36
C GLN A 310 -9.27 2.99 -29.18
N GLU A 311 -10.20 2.02 -29.20
CA GLU A 311 -11.63 2.26 -28.96
C GLU A 311 -11.88 2.99 -27.63
N PHE A 312 -11.17 2.59 -26.57
CA PHE A 312 -11.29 3.24 -25.27
C PHE A 312 -10.60 4.61 -25.24
N CYS A 313 -9.42 4.75 -25.86
CA CYS A 313 -8.75 6.05 -25.97
C CYS A 313 -9.60 7.08 -26.72
N ASP A 314 -10.24 6.67 -27.82
CA ASP A 314 -11.15 7.52 -28.60
C ASP A 314 -12.36 7.93 -27.76
N PHE A 315 -12.96 6.97 -27.03
CA PHE A 315 -14.06 7.23 -26.10
C PHE A 315 -13.66 8.19 -24.97
N ALA A 316 -12.46 8.05 -24.43
CA ALA A 316 -11.92 8.91 -23.37
C ALA A 316 -11.50 10.30 -23.87
N GLY A 317 -11.41 10.50 -25.19
CA GLY A 317 -10.88 11.71 -25.82
C GLY A 317 -9.38 11.90 -25.54
N ILE A 318 -8.60 10.81 -25.53
CA ILE A 318 -7.15 10.83 -25.30
C ILE A 318 -6.45 10.67 -26.66
N SER A 319 -5.67 11.67 -27.06
CA SER A 319 -4.92 11.65 -28.33
C SER A 319 -3.88 10.51 -28.35
N ARG A 320 -3.63 9.95 -29.54
CA ARG A 320 -2.67 8.85 -29.75
C ARG A 320 -1.26 9.17 -29.22
N GLU A 321 -0.82 10.41 -29.37
CA GLU A 321 0.48 10.91 -28.87
C GLU A 321 0.58 10.90 -27.34
N GLN A 322 -0.52 11.20 -26.64
CA GLN A 322 -0.57 11.12 -25.18
C GLN A 322 -0.54 9.65 -24.73
N SER A 323 -1.25 8.77 -25.45
CA SER A 323 -1.27 7.32 -25.17
C SER A 323 0.12 6.67 -25.27
N GLU A 324 0.92 7.03 -26.29
CA GLU A 324 2.28 6.50 -26.47
C GLU A 324 3.29 7.06 -25.45
N GLY A 325 3.09 8.30 -24.97
CA GLY A 325 3.90 8.90 -23.90
C GLY A 325 3.77 8.20 -22.54
N PHE A 326 2.63 7.56 -22.27
CA PHE A 326 2.38 6.86 -21.01
C PHE A 326 3.07 5.49 -20.91
N ASN A 327 3.29 4.80 -22.02
CA ASN A 327 3.92 3.47 -22.03
C ASN A 327 5.47 3.53 -21.96
N ARG A 328 6.09 4.72 -22.06
CA ARG A 328 7.55 4.87 -22.24
C ARG A 328 8.33 5.47 -21.07
N LYS A 329 7.71 5.80 -19.94
CA LYS A 329 8.46 6.35 -18.79
C LYS A 329 9.06 5.24 -17.92
N THR A 330 10.21 4.74 -18.38
CA THR A 330 11.23 4.18 -17.47
C THR A 330 11.72 5.27 -16.52
N ILE A 331 11.62 4.97 -15.23
CA ILE A 331 12.38 5.44 -14.05
C ILE A 331 13.50 6.45 -14.38
N ASP A 332 13.17 7.75 -14.35
CA ASP A 332 14.01 8.84 -13.83
C ASP A 332 13.35 10.18 -14.16
N SER A 333 12.37 10.61 -13.35
CA SER A 333 12.05 12.03 -13.20
C SER A 333 11.18 12.27 -11.97
N SER A 334 11.68 13.11 -11.06
CA SER A 334 10.97 13.67 -9.92
C SER A 334 9.70 14.45 -10.36
N PRO A 335 8.60 14.46 -9.58
CA PRO A 335 7.38 15.16 -9.98
C PRO A 335 7.47 16.66 -9.66
N GLU A 336 7.54 17.49 -10.69
CA GLU A 336 7.14 18.89 -10.56
C GLU A 336 5.61 19.01 -10.56
N SER A 337 5.14 19.80 -9.60
CA SER A 337 3.75 20.16 -9.35
C SER A 337 3.19 21.02 -10.48
N SER A 338 2.27 20.48 -11.28
CA SER A 338 1.51 21.24 -12.27
C SER A 338 0.22 21.81 -11.66
N TYR A 339 0.35 22.96 -10.99
CA TYR A 339 -0.71 23.95 -10.83
C TYR A 339 -0.10 25.32 -11.16
N ALA A 340 0.01 25.62 -12.46
CA ALA A 340 0.21 26.98 -12.94
C ALA A 340 -0.40 27.10 -14.34
N SER A 341 -1.33 28.05 -14.42
CA SER A 341 -2.10 28.53 -15.57
C SER A 341 -1.33 28.64 -16.90
N SER A 342 -1.92 28.15 -17.99
CA SER A 342 -1.60 28.63 -19.34
C SER A 342 -2.68 29.59 -19.81
N VAL A 343 -2.32 30.86 -19.94
CA VAL A 343 -3.01 31.87 -20.74
C VAL A 343 -2.38 31.84 -22.13
N ASP A 344 -3.23 31.81 -23.16
CA ASP A 344 -2.90 31.92 -24.58
C ASP A 344 -2.06 33.18 -24.89
N TYR A 345 -1.04 33.02 -25.74
CA TYR A 345 -0.73 34.01 -26.77
C TYR A 345 -0.13 33.34 -28.02
N ASP A 346 -0.59 33.88 -29.13
CA ASP A 346 -0.40 33.54 -30.53
C ASP A 346 1.02 33.78 -31.10
N LYS A 347 1.25 33.13 -32.26
CA LYS A 347 2.05 33.54 -33.45
C LYS A 347 3.54 33.19 -33.62
N LEU A 348 3.76 32.30 -34.62
CA LEU A 348 4.46 32.53 -35.91
C LEU A 348 5.93 33.04 -35.89
N GLU A 349 6.90 32.20 -36.29
CA GLU A 349 7.49 32.16 -37.65
C GLU A 349 8.74 31.27 -37.79
N ASN A 350 8.87 30.73 -39.00
CA ASN A 350 9.96 29.98 -39.62
C ASN A 350 11.37 30.62 -39.47
N ASN A 351 12.42 29.79 -39.36
CA ASN A 351 13.32 29.56 -40.50
C ASN A 351 14.41 28.52 -40.26
N SER A 352 14.60 27.72 -41.30
CA SER A 352 15.62 26.71 -41.53
C SER A 352 16.94 27.37 -41.96
N ILE A 353 18.08 27.00 -41.36
CA ILE A 353 19.41 27.17 -41.97
C ILE A 353 20.23 25.88 -41.79
N LYS A 354 20.82 25.47 -42.91
CA LYS A 354 21.61 24.27 -43.19
C LYS A 354 23.08 24.40 -42.77
N ASP A 355 23.67 23.22 -42.56
CA ASP A 355 25.05 22.75 -42.77
C ASP A 355 26.17 23.74 -43.17
N GLY A 356 27.32 23.58 -42.50
CA GLY A 356 28.64 24.06 -42.93
C GLY A 356 29.78 23.53 -42.04
N GLU A 357 30.74 22.83 -42.66
CA GLU A 357 31.84 22.05 -42.08
C GLU A 357 33.04 22.89 -41.54
N ILE A 358 33.59 22.48 -40.37
CA ILE A 358 35.00 22.18 -39.96
C ILE A 358 36.15 23.00 -40.64
N PRO A 359 37.17 23.58 -39.93
CA PRO A 359 38.23 22.76 -39.32
C PRO A 359 39.04 23.21 -38.08
N ASN A 360 39.49 22.16 -37.39
CA ASN A 360 40.66 21.94 -36.54
C ASN A 360 41.73 23.04 -36.42
N ASN A 361 42.13 23.33 -35.18
CA ASN A 361 43.56 23.40 -34.83
C ASN A 361 43.85 22.96 -33.38
N VAL A 362 44.87 22.10 -33.29
CA VAL A 362 45.56 21.46 -32.14
C VAL A 362 46.21 22.57 -31.28
N ILE A 363 46.39 22.56 -29.93
CA ILE A 363 47.23 21.79 -28.95
C ILE A 363 47.02 22.50 -27.56
N PRO A 364 47.42 22.04 -26.34
CA PRO A 364 47.86 20.73 -25.84
C PRO A 364 47.10 20.21 -24.58
N ARG A 365 47.09 18.88 -24.47
CA ARG A 365 46.73 18.12 -23.26
C ARG A 365 47.64 18.47 -22.08
N LYS A 366 47.13 19.26 -21.12
CA LYS A 366 47.57 19.18 -19.73
C LYS A 366 46.73 18.13 -19.02
N ARG A 367 47.38 17.03 -18.62
CA ARG A 367 46.85 16.06 -17.66
C ARG A 367 46.54 16.79 -16.35
N LEU A 368 45.27 17.11 -16.13
CA LEU A 368 44.73 17.35 -14.80
C LEU A 368 44.06 16.05 -14.37
N ALA A 369 44.59 15.49 -13.30
CA ALA A 369 44.07 14.30 -12.65
C ALA A 369 42.56 14.44 -12.44
N SER A 370 41.80 13.55 -13.07
CA SER A 370 40.40 13.32 -12.77
C SER A 370 40.32 12.88 -11.31
N ARG A 371 40.00 13.83 -10.44
CA ARG A 371 39.61 13.59 -9.06
C ARG A 371 38.28 12.83 -9.12
N GLU A 372 38.36 11.50 -9.04
CA GLU A 372 37.19 10.61 -8.99
C GLU A 372 36.23 11.05 -7.87
N PRO A 373 35.00 11.47 -8.17
CA PRO A 373 34.01 11.75 -7.15
C PRO A 373 32.99 10.61 -7.17
N ASN A 374 33.32 9.41 -6.67
CA ASN A 374 32.32 8.38 -6.34
C ASN A 374 32.88 7.09 -5.67
N SER A 375 34.02 7.15 -4.96
CA SER A 375 34.54 5.96 -4.28
C SER A 375 33.65 5.47 -3.13
N ASP A 376 32.96 6.38 -2.44
CA ASP A 376 32.22 6.03 -1.22
C ASP A 376 30.81 5.50 -1.48
N GLY A 377 30.12 6.01 -2.50
CA GLY A 377 28.87 5.41 -3.00
C GLY A 377 29.08 3.97 -3.49
N ARG A 378 30.17 3.72 -4.23
CA ARG A 378 30.52 2.37 -4.69
C ARG A 378 30.90 1.42 -3.55
N LYS A 379 31.62 1.90 -2.52
CA LYS A 379 31.92 1.08 -1.33
C LYS A 379 30.65 0.72 -0.55
N ARG A 380 29.70 1.67 -0.44
CA ARG A 380 28.40 1.46 0.22
C ARG A 380 27.55 0.43 -0.53
N ILE A 381 27.41 0.58 -1.84
CA ILE A 381 26.68 -0.39 -2.68
C ILE A 381 27.30 -1.78 -2.54
N LYS A 382 28.63 -1.90 -2.66
CA LYS A 382 29.35 -3.18 -2.46
C LYS A 382 29.21 -3.78 -1.06
N HIS A 383 28.97 -2.96 -0.04
CA HIS A 383 28.75 -3.45 1.32
C HIS A 383 27.31 -3.96 1.50
N LEU A 384 26.33 -3.22 0.96
CA LEU A 384 24.93 -3.64 0.94
C LEU A 384 24.72 -4.91 0.13
N GLU A 385 25.34 -5.02 -1.04
CA GLU A 385 25.34 -6.24 -1.88
C GLU A 385 25.86 -7.45 -1.08
N ARG A 386 26.99 -7.30 -0.38
CA ARG A 386 27.54 -8.37 0.48
C ARG A 386 26.59 -8.76 1.61
N MET A 387 25.88 -7.80 2.19
CA MET A 387 24.92 -8.05 3.26
C MET A 387 23.66 -8.77 2.74
N VAL A 388 23.18 -8.38 1.55
CA VAL A 388 22.08 -9.05 0.85
C VAL A 388 22.46 -10.48 0.47
N ASP A 389 23.65 -10.70 -0.08
CA ASP A 389 24.17 -12.04 -0.39
C ASP A 389 24.27 -12.91 0.87
N GLN A 390 24.71 -12.34 1.99
CA GLN A 390 24.77 -13.05 3.26
C GLN A 390 23.38 -13.41 3.79
N MET A 391 22.40 -12.51 3.67
CA MET A 391 21.00 -12.81 4.03
C MET A 391 20.42 -13.89 3.13
N GLN A 392 20.65 -13.82 1.81
CA GLN A 392 20.17 -14.80 0.86
C GLN A 392 20.73 -16.20 1.16
N LYS A 393 22.05 -16.30 1.41
CA LYS A 393 22.67 -17.57 1.82
C LYS A 393 22.10 -18.11 3.13
N SER A 394 21.78 -17.23 4.08
CA SER A 394 21.13 -17.60 5.35
C SER A 394 19.71 -18.11 5.12
N GLN A 395 18.93 -17.45 4.25
CA GLN A 395 17.58 -17.87 3.87
C GLN A 395 17.59 -19.22 3.13
N GLU A 396 18.50 -19.42 2.18
CA GLU A 396 18.67 -20.70 1.46
C GLU A 396 19.07 -21.84 2.40
N SER A 397 19.91 -21.56 3.40
CA SER A 397 20.27 -22.52 4.44
C SER A 397 19.06 -22.88 5.30
N MET A 398 18.27 -21.88 5.73
CA MET A 398 17.05 -22.08 6.51
C MET A 398 15.98 -22.86 5.71
N ALA A 399 15.81 -22.54 4.43
CA ALA A 399 14.88 -23.25 3.54
C ALA A 399 15.27 -24.73 3.36
N ARG A 400 16.57 -25.03 3.23
CA ARG A 400 17.08 -26.40 3.21
C ARG A 400 16.82 -27.14 4.51
N GLU A 401 17.13 -26.51 5.65
CA GLU A 401 16.83 -27.10 6.98
C GLU A 401 15.32 -27.35 7.17
N MET A 402 14.46 -26.43 6.68
CA MET A 402 13.00 -26.60 6.74
C MET A 402 12.52 -27.77 5.88
N THR A 403 13.06 -27.90 4.67
CA THR A 403 12.67 -28.97 3.75
C THR A 403 13.03 -30.33 4.35
N GLN A 404 14.24 -30.47 4.89
CA GLN A 404 14.68 -31.68 5.59
C GLN A 404 13.79 -31.99 6.82
N PHE A 405 13.38 -30.96 7.57
CA PHE A 405 12.47 -31.15 8.69
C PHE A 405 11.09 -31.62 8.24
N ILE A 406 10.52 -31.03 7.18
CA ILE A 406 9.23 -31.42 6.62
C ILE A 406 9.27 -32.88 6.12
N GLU A 407 10.35 -33.27 5.44
CA GLU A 407 10.55 -34.65 4.98
C GLU A 407 10.62 -35.63 6.17
N SER A 408 11.38 -35.29 7.22
CA SER A 408 11.47 -36.09 8.45
C SER A 408 10.12 -36.21 9.15
N GLN A 409 9.37 -35.11 9.29
CA GLN A 409 8.04 -35.10 9.89
C GLN A 409 7.04 -35.90 9.06
N SER A 410 7.10 -35.81 7.73
CA SER A 410 6.26 -36.60 6.83
C SER A 410 6.53 -38.10 6.98
N ALA A 411 7.81 -38.51 7.09
CA ALA A 411 8.19 -39.88 7.35
C ALA A 411 7.69 -40.38 8.72
N GLN A 412 7.82 -39.56 9.77
CA GLN A 412 7.30 -39.88 11.11
C GLN A 412 5.78 -40.03 11.12
N ILE A 413 5.05 -39.15 10.43
CA ILE A 413 3.58 -39.24 10.32
C ILE A 413 3.16 -40.51 9.57
N ALA A 414 3.88 -40.89 8.51
CA ALA A 414 3.62 -42.13 7.79
C ALA A 414 3.83 -43.36 8.71
N GLU A 415 4.87 -43.35 9.54
CA GLU A 415 5.13 -44.41 10.52
C GLU A 415 4.04 -44.46 11.61
N GLN A 416 3.62 -43.31 12.15
CA GLN A 416 2.51 -43.19 13.10
C GLN A 416 1.17 -43.67 12.51
N SER A 417 0.91 -43.37 11.23
CA SER A 417 -0.28 -43.87 10.53
C SER A 417 -0.27 -45.39 10.42
N ASN A 418 0.89 -45.98 10.13
CA ASN A 418 1.04 -47.43 10.05
C ASN A 418 0.85 -48.12 11.41
N THR A 419 1.35 -47.53 12.51
CA THR A 419 1.14 -48.07 13.87
C THR A 419 -0.32 -47.97 14.30
N LEU A 420 -1.01 -46.87 13.97
CA LEU A 420 -2.46 -46.71 14.15
C LEU A 420 -3.26 -47.76 13.38
N LYS A 421 -2.93 -48.00 12.10
CA LYS A 421 -3.59 -49.06 11.30
C LYS A 421 -3.43 -50.44 11.94
N LYS A 422 -2.23 -50.77 12.43
CA LYS A 422 -1.98 -52.03 13.16
C LYS A 422 -2.85 -52.11 14.41
N LEU A 423 -2.93 -51.04 15.19
CA LEU A 423 -3.75 -50.98 16.40
C LEU A 423 -5.25 -51.12 16.09
N MET A 424 -5.74 -50.48 15.03
CA MET A 424 -7.13 -50.65 14.56
C MET A 424 -7.41 -52.10 14.16
N SER A 425 -6.56 -52.70 13.32
CA SER A 425 -6.74 -54.10 12.89
C SER A 425 -6.72 -55.10 14.05
N SER A 426 -5.87 -54.84 15.04
CA SER A 426 -5.76 -55.63 16.27
C SER A 426 -7.00 -55.47 17.16
N THR A 427 -7.55 -54.25 17.24
CA THR A 427 -8.79 -53.94 17.96
C THR A 427 -10.00 -54.60 17.31
N ASP A 428 -10.11 -54.57 15.97
CA ASP A 428 -11.16 -55.27 15.23
C ASP A 428 -11.08 -56.79 15.47
N GLY A 429 -9.87 -57.35 15.50
CA GLY A 429 -9.63 -58.75 15.87
C GLY A 429 -10.11 -59.08 17.29
N LEU A 430 -9.91 -58.18 18.25
CA LEU A 430 -10.41 -58.32 19.61
C LEU A 430 -11.94 -58.27 19.66
N SER A 431 -12.58 -57.37 18.92
CA SER A 431 -14.05 -57.30 18.81
C SER A 431 -14.65 -58.59 18.25
N ILE A 432 -14.01 -59.18 17.23
CA ILE A 432 -14.43 -60.47 16.66
C ILE A 432 -14.24 -61.62 17.65
N LEU A 433 -13.12 -61.65 18.38
CA LEU A 433 -12.85 -62.67 19.40
C LEU A 433 -13.84 -62.61 20.56
N LEU A 434 -14.19 -61.41 21.02
CA LEU A 434 -15.20 -61.23 22.07
C LEU A 434 -16.60 -61.68 21.61
N ALA A 435 -16.91 -61.52 20.32
CA ALA A 435 -18.19 -61.95 19.75
C ALA A 435 -18.33 -63.49 19.58
N THR A 436 -17.21 -64.22 19.45
CA THR A 436 -17.22 -65.63 19.00
C THR A 436 -17.32 -66.69 20.12
N ARG A 437 -17.50 -66.31 21.39
CA ARG A 437 -17.75 -67.23 22.55
C ARG A 437 -16.84 -68.48 22.58
N ASN A 438 -15.55 -68.31 22.27
CA ASN A 438 -14.56 -69.39 22.28
C ASN A 438 -14.07 -69.66 23.73
N PRO A 439 -13.88 -70.92 24.18
CA PRO A 439 -13.35 -71.21 25.51
C PRO A 439 -11.93 -70.66 25.75
N ASN A 440 -11.15 -70.40 24.69
CA ASN A 440 -9.81 -69.81 24.78
C ASN A 440 -9.79 -68.27 24.66
N THR A 441 -10.95 -67.61 24.62
CA THR A 441 -11.07 -66.16 24.37
C THR A 441 -10.24 -65.32 25.33
N THR A 442 -10.18 -65.69 26.61
CA THR A 442 -9.47 -64.90 27.64
C THR A 442 -7.96 -64.81 27.40
N ALA A 443 -7.32 -65.90 26.94
CA ALA A 443 -5.89 -65.92 26.66
C ALA A 443 -5.54 -65.06 25.44
N TYR A 444 -6.31 -65.18 24.35
CA TYR A 444 -6.12 -64.38 23.14
C TYR A 444 -6.44 -62.90 23.36
N THR A 445 -7.48 -62.59 24.14
CA THR A 445 -7.84 -61.20 24.49
C THR A 445 -6.70 -60.53 25.27
N LYS A 446 -6.10 -61.24 26.23
CA LYS A 446 -4.94 -60.73 26.97
C LYS A 446 -3.75 -60.46 26.06
N GLN A 447 -3.43 -61.38 25.16
CA GLN A 447 -2.34 -61.21 24.20
C GLN A 447 -2.53 -59.99 23.29
N ILE A 448 -3.76 -59.77 22.79
CA ILE A 448 -4.08 -58.63 21.93
C ILE A 448 -4.03 -57.31 22.72
N LEU A 449 -4.49 -57.30 23.97
CA LEU A 449 -4.36 -56.13 24.84
C LEU A 449 -2.90 -55.77 25.11
N ASP A 450 -2.05 -56.76 25.37
CA ASP A 450 -0.61 -56.56 25.57
C ASP A 450 0.06 -56.00 24.30
N GLN A 451 -0.32 -56.50 23.12
CA GLN A 451 0.14 -55.97 21.82
C GLN A 451 -0.33 -54.53 21.57
N ASN A 452 -1.59 -54.22 21.85
CA ASN A 452 -2.12 -52.87 21.72
C ASN A 452 -1.42 -51.88 22.68
N ASN A 453 -1.12 -52.31 23.90
CA ASN A 453 -0.40 -51.50 24.87
C ASN A 453 1.05 -51.20 24.44
N ALA A 454 1.72 -52.19 23.83
CA ALA A 454 3.03 -52.00 23.22
C ALA A 454 2.99 -51.01 22.04
N HIS A 455 1.98 -51.10 21.17
CA HIS A 455 1.78 -50.15 20.07
C HIS A 455 1.50 -48.72 20.57
N LEU A 456 0.69 -48.55 21.62
CA LEU A 456 0.42 -47.25 22.22
C LEU A 456 1.67 -46.61 22.83
N SER A 457 2.46 -47.41 23.54
CA SER A 457 3.71 -46.93 24.16
C SER A 457 4.74 -46.51 23.11
N HIS A 458 4.81 -47.24 21.99
CA HIS A 458 5.66 -46.87 20.87
C HIS A 458 5.21 -45.56 20.20
N LEU A 459 3.90 -45.38 19.98
CA LEU A 459 3.33 -44.17 19.39
C LEU A 459 3.56 -42.95 20.31
N ASN A 460 3.36 -43.09 21.61
CA ASN A 460 3.64 -42.02 22.58
C ASN A 460 5.12 -41.61 22.58
N ARG A 461 6.04 -42.57 22.43
CA ARG A 461 7.49 -42.28 22.34
C ARG A 461 7.82 -41.50 21.06
N GLN A 462 7.22 -41.86 19.92
CA GLN A 462 7.40 -41.15 18.66
C GLN A 462 6.86 -39.72 18.72
N LEU A 463 5.71 -39.50 19.35
CA LEU A 463 5.15 -38.16 19.57
C LEU A 463 6.05 -37.29 20.46
N ALA A 464 6.59 -37.84 21.55
CA ALA A 464 7.49 -37.12 22.43
C ALA A 464 8.79 -36.69 21.72
N GLN A 465 9.33 -37.57 20.86
CA GLN A 465 10.54 -37.28 20.09
C GLN A 465 10.28 -36.21 19.01
N SER A 466 9.18 -36.30 18.27
CA SER A 466 8.79 -35.30 17.27
C SER A 466 8.61 -33.90 17.88
N ASN A 467 8.00 -33.82 19.07
CA ASN A 467 7.84 -32.56 19.79
C ASN A 467 9.18 -31.95 20.23
N SER A 468 10.12 -32.77 20.70
CA SER A 468 11.47 -32.35 21.06
C SER A 468 12.23 -31.78 19.84
N ASP A 469 12.17 -32.48 18.71
CA ASP A 469 12.85 -32.08 17.48
C ASP A 469 12.28 -30.74 16.95
N GLY A 470 10.96 -30.57 16.99
CA GLY A 470 10.30 -29.32 16.63
C GLY A 470 10.71 -28.12 17.50
N LEU A 471 10.83 -28.32 18.81
CA LEU A 471 11.29 -27.27 19.74
C LEU A 471 12.76 -26.88 19.48
N SER A 472 13.61 -27.86 19.20
CA SER A 472 15.04 -27.61 18.92
C SER A 472 15.24 -26.71 17.69
N ILE A 473 14.53 -27.01 16.59
CA ILE A 473 14.61 -26.26 15.34
C ILE A 473 14.03 -24.85 15.52
N SER A 474 12.90 -24.73 16.21
CA SER A 474 12.30 -23.43 16.53
C SER A 474 13.27 -22.53 17.31
N SER A 475 13.97 -23.07 18.32
CA SER A 475 14.97 -22.31 19.09
C SER A 475 16.15 -21.84 18.21
N LYS A 476 16.64 -22.69 17.30
CA LYS A 476 17.74 -22.40 16.38
C LYS A 476 17.35 -21.32 15.37
N TRP A 477 16.09 -21.29 14.96
CA TRP A 477 15.58 -20.29 14.03
C TRP A 477 15.38 -18.94 14.72
N ASN A 478 14.84 -18.94 15.93
CA ASN A 478 14.67 -17.72 16.72
C ASN A 478 16.01 -17.03 17.03
N SER A 479 17.06 -17.79 17.34
CA SER A 479 18.40 -17.21 17.58
C SER A 479 19.00 -16.60 16.31
N ARG A 480 18.87 -17.25 15.15
CA ARG A 480 19.30 -16.69 13.85
C ARG A 480 18.53 -15.42 13.47
N LEU A 481 17.22 -15.38 13.70
CA LEU A 481 16.39 -14.20 13.46
C LEU A 481 16.79 -13.02 14.34
N GLN A 482 17.08 -13.27 15.63
CA GLN A 482 17.58 -12.24 16.53
C GLN A 482 18.93 -11.68 16.09
N GLN A 483 19.83 -12.54 15.61
CA GLN A 483 21.14 -12.11 15.09
C GLN A 483 21.01 -11.21 13.86
N ILE A 484 20.10 -11.54 12.93
CA ILE A 484 19.81 -10.70 11.75
C ILE A 484 19.20 -9.36 12.19
N GLY A 485 18.28 -9.37 13.15
CA GLY A 485 17.70 -8.16 13.72
C GLY A 485 18.76 -7.23 14.35
N ALA A 486 19.70 -7.79 15.11
CA ALA A 486 20.78 -7.03 15.73
C ALA A 486 21.71 -6.36 14.70
N GLN A 487 22.07 -7.05 13.63
CA GLN A 487 22.89 -6.49 12.54
C GLN A 487 22.17 -5.37 11.79
N SER A 488 20.87 -5.53 11.54
CA SER A 488 20.04 -4.50 10.90
C SER A 488 19.92 -3.24 11.77
N ASN A 489 19.76 -3.40 13.09
CA ASN A 489 19.66 -2.28 14.02
C ASN A 489 20.96 -1.48 14.09
N GLN A 490 22.11 -2.15 14.14
CA GLN A 490 23.42 -1.49 14.15
C GLN A 490 23.67 -0.66 12.87
N TYR A 491 23.19 -1.15 11.72
CA TYR A 491 23.25 -0.40 10.46
C TYR A 491 22.33 0.83 10.48
N HIS A 492 21.11 0.68 11.01
CA HIS A 492 20.16 1.79 11.15
C HIS A 492 20.67 2.88 12.09
N GLU A 493 21.31 2.50 13.21
CA GLU A 493 21.88 3.44 14.17
C GLU A 493 23.01 4.27 13.56
N LYS A 494 23.97 3.60 12.90
CA LYS A 494 25.10 4.28 12.24
C LYS A 494 24.67 5.19 11.09
N TYR A 495 23.67 4.76 10.30
CA TYR A 495 23.14 5.57 9.20
C TYR A 495 22.28 6.73 9.71
N GLY A 496 21.48 6.50 10.76
CA GLY A 496 20.69 7.49 11.45
C GLY A 496 21.55 8.61 12.03
N GLU A 497 22.66 8.28 12.71
CA GLU A 497 23.60 9.28 13.22
C GLU A 497 24.24 10.14 12.13
N THR A 498 24.62 9.53 11.01
CA THR A 498 25.26 10.26 9.90
C THR A 498 24.26 11.18 9.23
N ARG A 499 23.03 10.70 8.98
CA ARG A 499 21.93 11.51 8.45
C ARG A 499 21.57 12.66 9.38
N SER A 500 21.47 12.40 10.69
CA SER A 500 21.20 13.45 11.68
C SER A 500 22.31 14.51 11.73
N ARG A 501 23.58 14.12 11.61
CA ARG A 501 24.69 15.07 11.52
C ARG A 501 24.60 15.97 10.28
N VAL A 502 24.24 15.39 9.14
CA VAL A 502 24.06 16.15 7.89
C VAL A 502 22.82 17.02 7.95
N LEU A 503 21.73 16.53 8.55
CA LEU A 503 20.53 17.32 8.79
C LEU A 503 20.87 18.57 9.59
N MET A 504 21.60 18.45 10.69
CA MET A 504 22.00 19.57 11.54
C MET A 504 23.16 20.42 10.98
N SER A 505 23.63 20.17 9.76
CA SER A 505 24.70 20.96 9.14
C SER A 505 24.12 22.19 8.43
N THR A 506 24.74 23.35 8.64
CA THR A 506 24.36 24.62 8.01
C THR A 506 25.39 25.06 6.96
N PRO A 507 24.99 25.84 5.94
CA PRO A 507 25.94 26.53 5.07
C PRO A 507 26.87 27.42 5.92
N ALA A 508 28.16 27.48 5.60
CA ALA A 508 29.16 28.19 6.42
C ALA A 508 28.82 29.67 6.56
N VAL A 509 28.52 30.16 7.77
CA VAL A 509 27.93 31.50 8.03
C VAL A 509 28.78 32.64 7.47
N GLU A 510 30.09 32.57 7.67
CA GLU A 510 31.06 33.56 7.21
C GLU A 510 31.76 33.04 5.95
N VAL A 511 31.80 33.87 4.92
CA VAL A 511 32.41 33.54 3.64
C VAL A 511 33.12 34.78 3.10
N GLU A 512 34.38 34.66 2.71
CA GLU A 512 35.21 35.81 2.31
C GLU A 512 35.03 36.18 0.83
N SER A 513 34.55 35.24 0.01
CA SER A 513 34.39 35.45 -1.44
C SER A 513 33.12 34.80 -2.01
N ILE A 514 32.64 35.34 -3.13
CA ILE A 514 31.52 34.74 -3.88
C ILE A 514 31.84 33.32 -4.35
N GLU A 515 33.09 33.05 -4.72
CA GLU A 515 33.54 31.72 -5.17
C GLU A 515 33.45 30.68 -4.04
N GLU A 516 33.91 31.06 -2.84
CA GLU A 516 33.79 30.23 -1.66
C GLU A 516 32.32 30.02 -1.28
N LEU A 517 31.47 31.04 -1.44
CA LEU A 517 30.04 30.96 -1.14
C LEU A 517 29.36 29.93 -2.06
N PHE A 518 29.60 30.05 -3.36
CA PHE A 518 29.05 29.15 -4.37
C PHE A 518 29.52 27.71 -4.13
N SER A 519 30.83 27.52 -3.87
CA SER A 519 31.41 26.20 -3.64
C SER A 519 30.91 25.56 -2.35
N ASN A 520 30.84 26.33 -1.26
CA ASN A 520 30.33 25.87 0.03
C ASN A 520 28.85 25.47 -0.06
N PHE A 521 28.04 26.31 -0.72
CA PHE A 521 26.62 26.05 -0.89
C PHE A 521 26.35 24.81 -1.75
N ALA A 522 27.10 24.63 -2.85
CA ALA A 522 26.99 23.44 -3.70
C ALA A 522 27.39 22.14 -2.97
N LEU A 523 28.47 22.18 -2.16
CA LEU A 523 28.91 21.04 -1.36
C LEU A 523 27.88 20.67 -0.28
N TRP A 524 27.34 21.67 0.42
CA TRP A 524 26.30 21.46 1.42
C TRP A 524 25.02 20.90 0.80
N HIS A 525 24.54 21.49 -0.30
CA HIS A 525 23.35 21.01 -1.00
C HIS A 525 23.50 19.57 -1.50
N ARG A 526 24.70 19.22 -2.00
CA ARG A 526 25.02 17.84 -2.38
C ARG A 526 25.02 16.89 -1.18
N SER A 527 25.54 17.31 -0.03
CA SER A 527 25.53 16.52 1.20
C SER A 527 24.10 16.19 1.64
N LEU A 528 23.17 17.14 1.56
CA LEU A 528 21.75 16.90 1.83
C LEU A 528 21.15 15.88 0.85
N ALA A 529 21.41 16.04 -0.44
CA ALA A 529 20.94 15.13 -1.47
C ALA A 529 21.47 13.69 -1.28
N ASP A 530 22.76 13.54 -0.97
CA ASP A 530 23.40 12.24 -0.73
C ASP A 530 22.78 11.48 0.47
N HIS A 531 22.09 12.19 1.37
CA HIS A 531 21.43 11.65 2.57
C HIS A 531 19.90 11.64 2.48
N ASN A 532 19.32 11.92 1.30
CA ASN A 532 17.87 12.05 1.08
C ASN A 532 17.22 12.99 2.11
N ILE A 533 17.81 14.17 2.31
CA ILE A 533 17.23 15.24 3.13
C ILE A 533 16.73 16.32 2.17
N SER A 534 15.44 16.60 2.20
CA SER A 534 14.87 17.70 1.40
C SER A 534 15.19 19.05 2.05
N LEU A 535 15.15 20.12 1.26
CA LEU A 535 15.29 21.48 1.79
C LEU A 535 14.18 21.81 2.80
N ASP A 536 12.96 21.29 2.59
CA ASP A 536 11.84 21.47 3.53
C ASP A 536 12.08 20.77 4.86
N GLU A 537 12.62 19.55 4.83
CA GLU A 537 12.99 18.80 6.02
C GLU A 537 14.11 19.50 6.79
N TRP A 538 15.13 19.97 6.07
CA TRP A 538 16.19 20.77 6.66
C TRP A 538 15.64 22.06 7.27
N ALA A 539 14.80 22.79 6.55
CA ALA A 539 14.20 24.03 7.03
C ALA A 539 13.38 23.79 8.30
N ALA A 540 12.59 22.71 8.36
CA ALA A 540 11.82 22.35 9.54
C ALA A 540 12.69 22.12 10.79
N ALA A 541 13.91 21.61 10.61
CA ALA A 541 14.86 21.34 11.70
C ALA A 541 15.65 22.57 12.18
N HIS A 542 15.67 23.68 11.42
CA HIS A 542 16.51 24.85 11.68
C HIS A 542 15.72 26.10 12.08
N ASN A 543 16.41 27.04 12.73
CA ASN A 543 15.81 28.29 13.20
C ASN A 543 15.58 29.29 12.04
N ALA A 544 14.88 30.39 12.32
CA ALA A 544 14.56 31.39 11.30
C ALA A 544 15.80 32.09 10.70
N ASN A 545 16.90 32.21 11.46
CA ASN A 545 18.13 32.85 10.99
C ASN A 545 18.81 31.99 9.92
N ASP A 546 18.87 30.68 10.15
CA ASP A 546 19.44 29.71 9.22
C ASP A 546 18.64 29.65 7.91
N ARG A 547 17.31 29.79 7.99
CA ARG A 547 16.42 29.88 6.82
C ARG A 547 16.67 31.16 6.02
N SER A 548 16.81 32.30 6.70
CA SER A 548 17.15 33.58 6.05
C SER A 548 18.52 33.51 5.34
N LEU A 549 19.48 32.83 5.96
CA LEU A 549 20.79 32.56 5.34
C LEU A 549 20.66 31.67 4.09
N LEU A 550 19.80 30.64 4.14
CA LEU A 550 19.50 29.79 3.00
C LEU A 550 18.87 30.58 1.85
N ASP A 551 17.85 31.39 2.13
CA ASP A 551 17.13 32.18 1.12
C ASP A 551 18.06 33.18 0.42
N THR A 552 18.89 33.89 1.18
CA THR A 552 19.86 34.85 0.64
C THR A 552 20.91 34.18 -0.25
N ARG A 553 21.43 33.01 0.15
CA ARG A 553 22.39 32.24 -0.65
C ARG A 553 21.76 31.64 -1.90
N ASN A 554 20.56 31.10 -1.78
CA ASN A 554 19.85 30.51 -2.91
C ASN A 554 19.51 31.58 -3.96
N ALA A 555 19.13 32.79 -3.54
CA ALA A 555 18.92 33.92 -4.43
C ALA A 555 20.21 34.31 -5.19
N LEU A 556 21.35 34.36 -4.50
CA LEU A 556 22.65 34.64 -5.11
C LEU A 556 23.06 33.57 -6.11
N VAL A 557 22.94 32.29 -5.74
CA VAL A 557 23.28 31.15 -6.61
C VAL A 557 22.41 31.15 -7.86
N ARG A 558 21.08 31.29 -7.71
CA ARG A 558 20.14 31.38 -8.84
C ARG A 558 20.45 32.57 -9.75
N TYR A 559 20.81 33.72 -9.19
CA TYR A 559 21.23 34.87 -9.97
C TYR A 559 22.47 34.56 -10.82
N LEU A 560 23.50 33.96 -10.22
CA LEU A 560 24.73 33.58 -10.91
C LEU A 560 24.47 32.56 -12.03
N GLU A 561 23.65 31.55 -11.78
CA GLU A 561 23.26 30.54 -12.77
C GLU A 561 22.45 31.15 -13.91
N ASN A 562 21.48 32.02 -13.61
CA ASN A 562 20.66 32.68 -14.61
C ASN A 562 21.45 33.67 -15.48
N GLU A 563 22.38 34.43 -14.90
CA GLU A 563 23.29 35.31 -15.65
C GLU A 563 24.24 34.51 -16.54
N ALA A 564 24.79 33.41 -16.02
CA ALA A 564 25.66 32.51 -16.77
C ALA A 564 24.92 31.92 -17.98
N ALA A 565 23.69 31.45 -17.77
CA ALA A 565 22.82 30.94 -18.82
C ALA A 565 22.49 32.00 -19.87
N ARG A 566 22.09 33.22 -19.43
CA ARG A 566 21.74 34.33 -20.35
C ARG A 566 22.91 34.75 -21.23
N ARG A 567 24.12 34.79 -20.65
CA ARG A 567 25.35 35.20 -21.33
C ARG A 567 26.05 34.05 -22.07
N GLN A 568 25.58 32.81 -21.90
CA GLN A 568 26.21 31.59 -22.42
C GLN A 568 27.69 31.47 -22.01
N VAL A 569 28.01 31.81 -20.75
CA VAL A 569 29.37 31.70 -20.20
C VAL A 569 29.37 30.84 -18.93
N PRO A 570 30.51 30.22 -18.56
CA PRO A 570 30.61 29.49 -17.29
C PRO A 570 30.31 30.40 -16.09
N VAL A 571 29.69 29.83 -15.04
CA VAL A 571 29.33 30.54 -13.79
C VAL A 571 30.56 31.23 -13.18
N GLN A 572 31.74 30.65 -13.29
CA GLN A 572 33.00 31.21 -12.80
C GLN A 572 33.34 32.58 -13.43
N VAL A 573 32.98 32.77 -14.71
CA VAL A 573 33.18 34.05 -15.41
C VAL A 573 32.25 35.12 -14.83
N VAL A 574 31.01 34.75 -14.51
CA VAL A 574 30.02 35.64 -13.88
C VAL A 574 30.44 35.98 -12.45
N ILE A 575 30.92 35.00 -11.69
CA ILE A 575 31.47 35.20 -10.34
C ILE A 575 32.61 36.21 -10.38
N GLY A 576 33.58 36.05 -11.30
CA GLY A 576 34.70 36.98 -11.44
C GLY A 576 34.24 38.42 -11.76
N LYS A 577 33.28 38.58 -12.67
CA LYS A 577 32.71 39.90 -12.99
C LYS A 577 31.99 40.54 -11.80
N LEU A 578 31.21 39.76 -11.06
CA LEU A 578 30.49 40.23 -9.87
C LEU A 578 31.48 40.63 -8.76
N GLN A 579 32.54 39.84 -8.55
CA GLN A 579 33.62 40.16 -7.60
C GLN A 579 34.33 41.47 -7.96
N SER A 580 34.70 41.68 -9.24
CA SER A 580 35.30 42.94 -9.68
C SER A 580 34.38 44.14 -9.45
N LYS A 581 33.07 44.00 -9.69
CA LYS A 581 32.11 45.10 -9.42
C LYS A 581 31.94 45.42 -7.94
N ILE A 582 32.06 44.43 -7.06
CA ILE A 582 32.05 44.64 -5.61
C ILE A 582 33.33 45.37 -5.18
N GLN A 583 34.49 45.00 -5.74
CA GLN A 583 35.77 45.66 -5.44
C GLN A 583 35.83 47.11 -5.94
N ASP A 584 35.19 47.42 -7.08
CA ASP A 584 35.09 48.77 -7.64
C ASP A 584 34.12 49.70 -6.88
N GLN A 585 33.61 49.27 -5.70
CA GLN A 585 32.70 50.00 -4.80
C GLN A 585 31.35 50.44 -5.42
N LYS A 586 30.91 49.83 -6.53
CA LYS A 586 29.61 50.14 -7.16
C LYS A 586 28.42 49.35 -6.58
N LEU A 587 28.67 48.42 -5.66
CA LEU A 587 27.67 47.56 -5.01
C LEU A 587 27.96 47.45 -3.50
N SER A 588 26.96 47.03 -2.70
CA SER A 588 27.15 46.80 -1.27
C SER A 588 28.32 45.85 -1.01
N LEU A 589 29.19 46.22 -0.05
CA LEU A 589 30.37 45.45 0.35
C LEU A 589 30.04 44.13 1.06
N VAL A 590 28.79 43.94 1.50
CA VAL A 590 28.40 42.83 2.37
C VAL A 590 27.51 41.84 1.60
N LEU A 591 28.02 40.62 1.35
CA LEU A 591 27.35 39.53 0.62
C LEU A 591 25.87 39.29 1.02
N PRO A 592 25.53 39.26 2.33
CA PRO A 592 24.14 39.21 2.77
C PRO A 592 23.22 40.31 2.22
N ASP A 593 23.72 41.53 2.07
CA ASP A 593 22.92 42.65 1.54
C ASP A 593 22.63 42.46 0.05
N LEU A 594 23.60 41.92 -0.69
CA LEU A 594 23.43 41.59 -2.10
C LEU A 594 22.34 40.52 -2.29
N GLY A 595 22.36 39.48 -1.44
CA GLY A 595 21.31 38.45 -1.43
C GLY A 595 19.94 39.02 -1.09
N ARG A 596 19.85 39.92 -0.10
CA ARG A 596 18.60 40.63 0.23
C ARG A 596 18.10 41.52 -0.90
N GLN A 597 18.99 42.22 -1.60
CA GLN A 597 18.66 43.05 -2.74
C GLN A 597 18.07 42.23 -3.89
N LEU A 598 18.65 41.06 -4.18
CA LEU A 598 18.13 40.13 -5.18
C LEU A 598 16.77 39.55 -4.79
N LEU A 599 16.57 39.19 -3.52
CA LEU A 599 15.27 38.73 -3.00
C LEU A 599 14.19 39.81 -3.13
N ALA A 600 14.55 41.10 -2.99
CA ALA A 600 13.66 42.22 -3.19
C ALA A 600 13.36 42.52 -4.68
N GLY A 601 13.87 41.72 -5.61
CA GLY A 601 13.69 41.90 -7.05
C GLY A 601 14.65 42.92 -7.68
N GLY A 602 15.71 43.33 -6.96
CA GLY A 602 16.74 44.21 -7.49
C GLY A 602 17.50 43.55 -8.63
N THR A 603 17.70 44.28 -9.72
CA THR A 603 18.52 43.84 -10.86
C THR A 603 19.94 44.37 -10.74
N ILE A 604 20.92 43.48 -10.84
CA ILE A 604 22.35 43.83 -10.88
C ILE A 604 22.80 43.76 -12.33
N MET A 605 23.12 44.91 -12.92
CA MET A 605 23.71 44.98 -14.25
C MET A 605 25.20 44.66 -14.14
N LEU A 606 25.69 43.64 -14.85
CA LEU A 606 27.11 43.24 -14.86
C LEU A 606 27.93 43.83 -16.01
N ASP A 607 27.31 44.66 -16.87
CA ASP A 607 27.96 45.32 -18.01
C ASP A 607 28.74 46.58 -17.65
#